data_AF-A0A5E4CXX0-F1
#
_entry.id   AF-A0A5E4CXX0-F1
#
_cell.length_a   1.000
_cell.length_b   1.000
_cell.length_c   1.000
_cell.angle_alpha   90.00
_cell.angle_beta   90.00
_cell.angle_gamma   90.00
#
_symmetry.space_group_name_H-M   'P 1'
#
loop_
_entity.id
_entity.type
_entity.pdbx_description
1 polymer ?
#
loop_
_entity_poly.entity_id
_entity_poly.type
_entity_poly.pdbx_seq_one_letter_code
_entity_poly.pdbx_strand_id
1 'polypeptide(L)'
;GNVSFSCPQPQTIPVTFLSSRSYLALPGNSGEDKVSVTFQFRTWNKAGRLLFGELWHGAGSFLLFLKDGKLKLSLFQPGQSLRNVTA
;
A
#
# COMPACT_ATOMS: atom_id res chain seq x y z
N GLY A 1 19.88 -33.06 -25.26
CA GLY A 1 20.17 -32.17 -24.12
C GLY A 1 18.99 -32.19 -23.18
N ASN A 2 19.22 -32.12 -21.87
CA ASN A 2 18.15 -32.09 -20.87
C ASN A 2 17.74 -30.62 -20.61
N VAL A 3 16.46 -30.29 -20.75
CA VAL A 3 15.89 -28.96 -20.49
C VAL A 3 14.74 -29.16 -19.51
N SER A 4 14.74 -28.43 -18.39
CA SER A 4 13.60 -28.40 -17.46
C SER A 4 12.92 -27.04 -17.47
N PHE A 5 11.59 -27.04 -17.40
CA PHE A 5 10.78 -25.84 -17.21
C PHE A 5 10.27 -25.79 -15.76
N SER A 6 10.50 -24.66 -15.08
CA SER A 6 9.98 -24.40 -13.73
C SER A 6 9.46 -22.98 -13.63
N CYS A 7 8.35 -22.78 -12.93
CA CYS A 7 7.86 -21.47 -12.51
C CYS A 7 7.97 -21.37 -10.98
N PRO A 8 9.10 -20.94 -10.43
CA PRO A 8 9.26 -20.79 -8.99
C PRO A 8 8.33 -19.67 -8.49
N GLN A 9 7.58 -19.95 -7.42
CA GLN A 9 6.79 -18.92 -6.76
C GLN A 9 7.72 -17.85 -6.17
N PRO A 10 7.45 -16.54 -6.39
CA PRO A 10 8.24 -15.49 -5.76
C PRO A 10 8.09 -15.56 -4.24
N GLN A 11 9.21 -15.54 -3.51
CA GLN A 11 9.17 -15.41 -2.06
C GLN A 11 8.95 -13.94 -1.67
N THR A 12 8.00 -13.69 -0.76
CA THR A 12 7.80 -12.35 -0.18
C THR A 12 8.86 -12.11 0.90
N ILE A 13 9.82 -11.24 0.62
CA ILE A 13 10.84 -10.84 1.59
C ILE A 13 10.30 -9.69 2.45
N PRO A 14 10.29 -9.79 3.78
CA PRO A 14 9.82 -8.71 4.65
C PRO A 14 10.80 -7.54 4.65
N VAL A 15 10.26 -6.32 4.77
CA VAL A 15 11.05 -5.08 4.89
C VAL A 15 10.77 -4.42 6.24
N THR A 16 11.82 -3.96 6.92
CA THR A 16 11.71 -3.27 8.21
C THR A 16 12.06 -1.79 8.06
N PHE A 17 11.13 -0.91 8.43
CA PHE A 17 11.34 0.54 8.45
C PHE A 17 11.70 1.02 9.86
N LEU A 18 12.97 1.32 10.10
CA LEU A 18 13.47 1.76 11.43
C LEU A 18 13.32 3.28 11.66
N SER A 19 12.98 4.04 10.63
CA SER A 19 12.81 5.50 10.68
C SER A 19 11.49 5.90 10.04
N SER A 20 10.84 6.92 10.61
CA SER A 20 9.57 7.48 10.11
C SER A 20 9.68 8.13 8.72
N ARG A 21 10.91 8.38 8.25
CA ARG A 21 11.21 8.92 6.92
C ARG A 21 11.53 7.83 5.90
N SER A 22 11.79 6.59 6.33
CA SER A 22 12.09 5.49 5.42
C SER A 22 10.83 5.03 4.70
N TYR A 23 10.94 4.79 3.39
CA TYR A 23 9.85 4.26 2.57
C TYR A 23 10.41 3.37 1.46
N LEU A 24 9.54 2.51 0.92
CA LEU A 24 9.81 1.70 -0.27
C LEU A 24 8.90 2.21 -1.39
N ALA A 25 9.48 2.68 -2.48
CA ALA A 25 8.74 2.99 -3.69
C ALA A 25 8.48 1.69 -4.46
N LEU A 26 7.21 1.37 -4.67
CA LEU A 26 6.79 0.21 -5.46
C LEU A 26 6.36 0.66 -6.85
N PRO A 27 6.58 -0.17 -7.90
CA PRO A 27 6.02 0.12 -9.21
C PRO A 27 4.50 0.17 -9.12
N GLY A 28 3.91 1.26 -9.62
CA GLY A 28 2.46 1.43 -9.67
C GLY A 28 1.86 0.62 -10.82
N ASN A 29 0.65 0.10 -10.61
CA ASN A 29 -0.12 -0.57 -11.66
C ASN A 29 -0.49 0.50 -12.66
N SER A 30 -0.13 0.33 -13.94
CA SER A 30 -0.40 1.33 -14.95
C SER A 30 -1.59 1.02 -15.87
N GLY A 31 -2.80 1.47 -15.53
CA GLY A 31 -3.93 1.49 -16.47
C GLY A 31 -5.33 1.29 -15.87
N GLU A 32 -5.49 1.21 -14.55
CA GLU A 32 -6.78 0.89 -13.92
C GLU A 32 -7.25 1.95 -12.92
N ASP A 33 -8.55 2.28 -12.98
CA ASP A 33 -9.24 3.14 -12.00
C ASP A 33 -9.45 2.44 -10.65
N LYS A 34 -8.96 1.22 -10.50
CA LYS A 34 -9.09 0.38 -9.30
C LYS A 34 -7.71 -0.01 -8.79
N VAL A 35 -7.62 -0.18 -7.48
CA VAL A 35 -6.41 -0.69 -6.82
C VAL A 35 -6.79 -1.86 -5.92
N SER A 36 -5.98 -2.91 -5.95
CA SER A 36 -6.07 -4.04 -5.01
C SER A 36 -4.69 -4.25 -4.42
N VAL A 37 -4.60 -4.20 -3.10
CA VAL A 37 -3.33 -4.36 -2.38
C VAL A 37 -3.54 -5.30 -1.21
N THR A 38 -2.66 -6.29 -1.10
CA THR A 38 -2.63 -7.23 0.04
C THR A 38 -1.23 -7.24 0.61
N PHE A 39 -1.09 -6.98 1.90
CA PHE A 39 0.17 -7.05 2.61
C PHE A 39 -0.04 -7.40 4.09
N GLN A 40 1.03 -7.84 4.74
CA GLN A 40 1.05 -8.08 6.18
C GLN A 40 1.97 -7.06 6.84
N PHE A 41 1.61 -6.58 8.02
CA PHE A 41 2.45 -5.68 8.81
C PHE A 41 2.42 -6.05 10.29
N ARG A 42 3.51 -5.73 10.98
CA ARG A 42 3.62 -5.82 12.44
C ARG A 42 4.34 -4.59 12.94
N THR A 43 3.76 -3.91 13.92
CA THR A 43 4.39 -2.76 14.57
C THR A 43 3.87 -2.59 15.99
N TRP A 44 4.70 -2.00 16.86
CA TRP A 44 4.28 -1.54 18.19
C TRP A 44 3.84 -0.07 18.18
N ASN A 45 4.02 0.63 17.06
CA ASN A 45 3.70 2.05 16.94
C ASN A 45 2.18 2.25 16.87
N LYS A 46 1.65 3.16 17.69
CA LYS A 46 0.22 3.52 17.68
C LYS A 46 -0.18 4.40 16.50
N ALA A 47 0.78 5.00 15.80
CA ALA A 47 0.56 5.86 14.66
C ALA A 47 1.65 5.68 13.60
N GLY A 48 1.29 5.87 12.33
CA GLY A 48 2.23 5.80 11.20
C GLY A 48 1.53 5.54 9.87
N ARG A 49 2.15 5.99 8.78
CA ARG A 49 1.67 5.68 7.42
C ARG A 49 2.10 4.26 7.04
N LEU A 50 1.19 3.49 6.46
CA LEU A 50 1.45 2.12 6.00
C LEU A 50 1.57 2.05 4.48
N LEU A 51 0.69 2.74 3.76
CA LEU A 51 0.65 2.71 2.31
C LEU A 51 0.01 4.00 1.77
N PHE A 52 0.60 4.54 0.71
CA PHE A 52 0.05 5.66 -0.06
C PHE A 52 0.15 5.34 -1.54
N GLY A 53 -0.85 5.75 -2.32
CA GLY A 53 -0.83 5.62 -3.76
C GLY A 53 -1.77 6.61 -4.44
N GLU A 54 -1.43 6.96 -5.67
CA GLU A 54 -2.24 7.79 -6.56
C GLU A 54 -3.00 6.88 -7.53
N LEU A 55 -4.24 7.24 -7.84
CA LEU A 55 -5.08 6.57 -8.81
C LEU A 55 -4.82 7.14 -10.21
N TRP A 56 -5.18 6.36 -11.23
CA TRP A 56 -4.97 6.69 -12.64
C TRP A 56 -5.49 8.07 -13.01
N HIS A 57 -4.72 8.77 -13.84
CA HIS A 57 -5.06 10.10 -14.40
C HIS A 57 -5.54 11.14 -13.37
N GLY A 58 -5.06 11.06 -12.13
CA GLY A 58 -5.45 12.01 -11.08
C GLY A 58 -6.88 11.80 -10.57
N ALA A 59 -7.49 10.62 -10.79
CA ALA A 59 -8.80 10.25 -10.27
C ALA A 59 -8.88 10.30 -8.73
N GLY A 60 -7.73 10.32 -8.06
CA GLY A 60 -7.64 10.47 -6.62
C GLY A 60 -6.37 9.90 -6.04
N SER A 61 -6.34 9.79 -4.72
CA SER A 61 -5.31 9.08 -3.97
C SER A 61 -5.91 8.40 -2.74
N PHE A 62 -5.16 7.47 -2.17
CA PHE A 62 -5.54 6.81 -0.94
C PHE A 62 -4.37 6.79 0.04
N LEU A 63 -4.70 6.80 1.34
CA LEU A 63 -3.74 6.68 2.42
C LEU A 63 -4.26 5.70 3.45
N LEU A 64 -3.50 4.63 3.68
CA LEU A 64 -3.71 3.69 4.76
C LEU A 64 -2.72 4.00 5.88
N PHE A 65 -3.22 4.18 7.10
CA PHE A 65 -2.42 4.59 8.24
C PHE A 65 -2.97 4.06 9.56
N LEU A 66 -2.11 4.02 10.56
CA LEU A 66 -2.47 3.80 11.95
C LEU A 66 -2.71 5.15 12.63
N LYS A 67 -3.78 5.23 13.41
CA LYS A 67 -4.02 6.32 14.36
C LYS A 67 -4.67 5.75 15.61
N ASP A 68 -4.03 5.98 16.75
CA ASP A 68 -4.45 5.47 18.05
C ASP A 68 -4.59 3.94 18.08
N GLY A 69 -3.69 3.24 17.36
CA GLY A 69 -3.71 1.78 17.22
C GLY A 69 -4.78 1.23 16.29
N LYS A 70 -5.61 2.09 15.67
CA LYS A 70 -6.65 1.69 14.73
C LYS A 70 -6.21 1.89 13.30
N LEU A 71 -6.62 0.98 12.42
CA LEU A 71 -6.38 1.08 11.00
C LEU A 71 -7.39 2.06 10.38
N LYS A 72 -6.90 3.03 9.61
CA LYS A 72 -7.71 4.03 8.94
C LYS A 72 -7.32 4.15 7.48
N LEU A 73 -8.33 4.23 6.62
CA LEU A 73 -8.20 4.48 5.20
C LEU A 73 -8.80 5.85 4.88
N SER A 74 -8.00 6.73 4.30
CA SER A 74 -8.45 8.00 3.73
C SER A 74 -8.47 7.90 2.21
N LEU A 75 -9.56 8.32 1.59
CA LEU A 75 -9.74 8.39 0.15
C LEU A 75 -9.93 9.84 -0.26
N PHE A 76 -9.09 10.30 -1.19
CA PHE A 76 -9.11 11.64 -1.76
C PHE A 76 -9.53 11.53 -3.22
N GLN A 77 -10.57 12.23 -3.62
CA GLN A 77 -11.02 12.31 -5.02
C GLN A 77 -11.24 13.77 -5.39
N PRO A 78 -10.79 14.23 -6.58
CA PRO A 78 -11.07 15.59 -7.03
C PRO A 78 -12.57 15.88 -7.03
N GLY A 79 -12.97 17.05 -6.52
CA GLY A 79 -14.38 17.47 -6.48
C GLY A 79 -15.24 16.77 -5.42
N GLN A 80 -14.67 15.92 -4.57
CA GLN A 80 -15.39 15.28 -3.46
C GLN A 80 -14.75 15.58 -2.10
N SER A 81 -15.55 15.45 -1.03
CA SER A 81 -15.03 15.52 0.33
C SER A 81 -14.18 14.30 0.67
N LEU A 82 -13.22 14.50 1.58
CA LEU A 82 -12.39 13.43 2.13
C LEU A 82 -13.26 12.34 2.77
N ARG A 83 -13.08 11.10 2.35
CA ARG A 83 -13.77 9.94 2.94
C ARG A 83 -12.81 9.16 3.83
N ASN A 84 -13.24 8.88 5.06
CA ASN A 84 -12.48 8.11 6.03
C ASN A 84 -13.22 6.83 6.40
N VAL A 85 -12.51 5.70 6.33
CA VAL A 85 -13.00 4.39 6.78
C VAL A 85 -12.09 3.93 7.91
N THR A 86 -12.67 3.40 9.00
CA THR A 86 -11.94 2.83 10.13
C THR A 86 -12.33 1.36 10.24
N ALA A 87 -11.35 0.48 10.40
CA ALA A 87 -11.59 -0.91 10.76
C ALA A 87 -11.64 -1.09 12.28
#